data_AF-A0A9P1ITP6-F1
#
_entry.id   AF-A0A9P1ITP6-F1
#
_cell.length_a   1.000
_cell.length_b   1.000
_cell.length_c   1.000
_cell.angle_alpha   90.00
_cell.angle_beta   90.00
_cell.angle_gamma   90.00
#
_symmetry.space_group_name_H-M   'P 1'
#
loop_
_entity.id
_entity.type
_entity.pdbx_description
1 polymer ?
#
loop_
_entity_poly.entity_id
_entity_poly.type
_entity_poly.pdbx_seq_one_letter_code
_entity_poly.pdbx_strand_id
1 'polypeptide(L)'
;MDTFTPMFSFTCFYGFLTFAVYTMTMYMIKKKQQAFSSSFFVLYKANYYINLITFLNSFVPLRIPQNTCHDCSLAYLFEGHTETNYSNFPLGLFYSILVTMAFIQYGMIFLVSFNRFTMFFLVQDNDRKWKAVLPAVLLIFIIGPITQTYTIATSKTYYRYLESLGGYKPFTNANIVLITNSLLIFMITTTVLSAGFNIYSTYKVKLLNKNIKKNDRTLLSMTLVSFLIQMIAFIDTIALRVFPNTSYTYAVFQFSQPFVSDALTLSQPWILIAFSSLTRSELQRLLVGKCFNDLIFTTRSEVQNSRGGATITI
;
A
#
# COMPACT_ATOMS: atom_id res chain seq x y z
N MET A 1 19.58 5.95 -26.45
CA MET A 1 18.49 6.69 -25.79
C MET A 1 17.88 5.72 -24.80
N ASP A 2 18.08 5.97 -23.51
CA ASP A 2 17.49 5.13 -22.47
C ASP A 2 15.98 5.42 -22.39
N THR A 3 15.18 4.35 -22.38
CA THR A 3 13.71 4.45 -22.32
C THR A 3 13.23 4.86 -20.93
N PHE A 4 13.97 4.45 -19.89
CA PHE A 4 13.69 4.72 -18.49
C PHE A 4 14.99 4.75 -17.67
N THR A 5 14.98 5.43 -16.53
CA THR A 5 16.10 5.35 -15.57
C THR A 5 16.20 3.93 -14.98
N PRO A 6 17.41 3.43 -14.63
CA PRO A 6 17.58 2.14 -13.94
C PRO A 6 16.75 2.01 -12.65
N MET A 7 16.50 3.14 -11.99
CA MET A 7 15.67 3.26 -10.80
C MET A 7 14.20 2.89 -11.06
N PHE A 8 13.65 3.23 -12.22
CA PHE A 8 12.30 2.81 -12.60
C PHE A 8 12.19 1.29 -12.66
N SER A 9 13.14 0.62 -13.33
CA SER A 9 13.16 -0.83 -13.43
C SER A 9 13.28 -1.49 -12.06
N PHE A 10 14.13 -0.97 -11.18
CA PHE A 10 14.26 -1.44 -9.81
C PHE A 10 12.95 -1.29 -9.03
N THR A 11 12.32 -0.11 -9.07
CA THR A 11 11.06 0.18 -8.35
C THR A 11 9.86 -0.62 -8.86
N CYS A 12 9.83 -0.91 -10.15
CA CYS A 12 8.84 -1.81 -10.72
C CYS A 12 9.09 -3.25 -10.28
N PHE A 13 10.32 -3.74 -10.39
CA PHE A 13 10.66 -5.12 -10.06
C PHE A 13 10.31 -5.48 -8.60
N TYR A 14 10.80 -4.71 -7.62
CA TYR A 14 10.46 -4.99 -6.23
C TYR A 14 8.98 -4.75 -5.94
N GLY A 15 8.37 -3.76 -6.60
CA GLY A 15 6.94 -3.43 -6.47
C GLY A 15 6.06 -4.61 -6.86
N PHE A 16 6.25 -5.14 -8.07
CA PHE A 16 5.52 -6.30 -8.56
C PHE A 16 5.80 -7.57 -7.75
N LEU A 17 7.06 -7.82 -7.39
CA LEU A 17 7.42 -8.98 -6.57
C LEU A 17 6.73 -8.92 -5.20
N THR A 18 6.73 -7.76 -4.55
CA THR A 18 6.05 -7.59 -3.27
C THR A 18 4.54 -7.70 -3.41
N PHE A 19 3.96 -7.16 -4.49
CA PHE A 19 2.53 -7.27 -4.74
C PHE A 19 2.10 -8.72 -5.00
N ALA A 20 2.96 -9.51 -5.65
CA ALA A 20 2.75 -10.95 -5.82
C ALA A 20 2.71 -11.65 -4.45
N VAL A 21 3.66 -11.35 -3.55
CA VAL A 21 3.63 -11.85 -2.16
C VAL A 21 2.36 -11.40 -1.44
N TYR A 22 1.93 -10.14 -1.60
CA TYR A 22 0.67 -9.66 -1.03
C TYR A 22 -0.52 -10.49 -1.51
N THR A 23 -0.61 -10.71 -2.81
CA THR A 23 -1.67 -11.51 -3.43
C THR A 23 -1.64 -12.96 -2.93
N MET A 24 -0.47 -13.56 -2.73
CA MET A 24 -0.34 -14.89 -2.12
C MET A 24 -0.84 -14.94 -0.68
N THR A 25 -0.48 -13.96 0.17
CA THR A 25 -0.98 -13.90 1.56
C THR A 25 -2.50 -13.75 1.60
N MET A 26 -3.06 -12.97 0.67
CA MET A 26 -4.50 -12.79 0.53
C MET A 26 -5.22 -14.04 0.07
N TYR A 27 -4.66 -14.75 -0.90
CA TYR A 27 -5.18 -16.05 -1.33
C TYR A 27 -5.19 -17.06 -0.18
N MET A 28 -4.10 -17.13 0.61
CA MET A 28 -4.01 -17.96 1.80
C MET A 28 -5.12 -17.63 2.82
N ILE A 29 -5.28 -16.34 3.17
CA ILE A 29 -6.31 -15.89 4.11
C ILE A 29 -7.71 -16.25 3.61
N LYS A 30 -7.98 -16.07 2.31
CA LYS A 30 -9.26 -16.44 1.68
C LYS A 30 -9.51 -17.95 1.68
N LYS A 31 -8.47 -18.78 1.57
CA LYS A 31 -8.59 -20.25 1.60
C LYS A 31 -8.79 -20.79 3.02
N LYS A 32 -8.22 -20.13 4.03
CA LYS A 32 -8.25 -20.56 5.45
C LYS A 32 -9.08 -19.60 6.32
N GLN A 33 -10.26 -19.21 5.87
CA GLN A 33 -11.07 -18.15 6.50
C GLN A 33 -11.41 -18.40 7.98
N GLN A 34 -11.57 -19.66 8.39
CA GLN A 34 -11.85 -20.02 9.78
C GLN A 34 -10.67 -19.67 10.71
N ALA A 35 -9.43 -19.93 10.27
CA ALA A 35 -8.21 -19.59 11.00
C ALA A 35 -7.92 -18.08 11.02
N PHE A 36 -8.36 -17.36 9.97
CA PHE A 36 -8.16 -15.92 9.78
C PHE A 36 -9.46 -15.14 9.92
N SER A 37 -10.27 -15.48 10.93
CA SER A 37 -11.61 -14.94 11.06
C SER A 37 -11.69 -13.59 11.79
N SER A 38 -10.63 -13.11 12.46
CA SER A 38 -10.68 -11.86 13.24
C SER A 38 -11.02 -10.62 12.39
N SER A 39 -11.65 -9.61 13.02
CA SER A 39 -11.86 -8.26 12.48
C SER A 39 -10.58 -7.65 11.87
N PHE A 40 -9.40 -7.95 12.42
CA PHE A 40 -8.11 -7.57 11.84
C PHE A 40 -7.94 -8.04 10.40
N PHE A 41 -8.30 -9.29 10.10
CA PHE A 41 -8.15 -9.84 8.75
C PHE A 41 -9.21 -9.28 7.78
N VAL A 42 -10.33 -8.76 8.29
CA VAL A 42 -11.27 -8.00 7.46
C VAL A 42 -10.65 -6.67 7.03
N LEU A 43 -10.03 -5.94 7.97
CA LEU A 43 -9.25 -4.73 7.67
C LEU A 43 -8.09 -5.02 6.72
N TYR A 44 -7.34 -6.10 6.94
CA TYR A 44 -6.24 -6.50 6.05
C TYR A 44 -6.71 -6.77 4.61
N LYS A 45 -7.87 -7.43 4.45
CA LYS A 45 -8.46 -7.67 3.13
C LYS A 45 -8.89 -6.37 2.45
N ALA A 46 -9.51 -5.44 3.19
CA ALA A 46 -9.87 -4.13 2.65
C ALA A 46 -8.62 -3.35 2.23
N ASN A 47 -7.59 -3.36 3.07
CA ASN A 47 -6.31 -2.70 2.81
C ASN A 47 -5.63 -3.24 1.54
N TYR A 48 -5.71 -4.54 1.28
CA TYR A 48 -5.18 -5.13 0.04
C TYR A 48 -5.78 -4.50 -1.22
N TYR A 49 -7.11 -4.36 -1.29
CA TYR A 49 -7.76 -3.80 -2.48
C TYR A 49 -7.47 -2.31 -2.63
N ILE A 50 -7.46 -1.57 -1.53
CA ILE A 50 -7.05 -0.16 -1.52
C ILE A 50 -5.62 -0.03 -2.04
N ASN A 51 -4.69 -0.83 -1.51
CA ASN A 51 -3.29 -0.81 -1.88
C ASN A 51 -3.04 -1.29 -3.32
N LEU A 52 -3.87 -2.19 -3.86
CA LEU A 52 -3.86 -2.54 -5.28
C LEU A 52 -4.14 -1.31 -6.14
N ILE A 53 -5.21 -0.58 -5.81
CA ILE A 53 -5.59 0.62 -6.54
C ILE A 53 -4.49 1.68 -6.41
N THR A 54 -3.96 1.91 -5.20
CA THR A 54 -2.85 2.86 -4.98
C THR A 54 -1.63 2.50 -5.80
N PHE A 55 -1.20 1.24 -5.77
CA PHE A 55 -0.01 0.78 -6.49
C PHE A 55 -0.17 0.97 -8.00
N LEU A 56 -1.27 0.50 -8.59
CA LEU A 56 -1.53 0.64 -10.02
C LEU A 56 -1.71 2.11 -10.42
N ASN A 57 -2.47 2.88 -9.64
CA ASN A 57 -2.70 4.29 -9.90
C ASN A 57 -1.40 5.10 -9.84
N SER A 58 -0.45 4.75 -8.97
CA SER A 58 0.82 5.47 -8.80
C SER A 58 1.68 5.51 -10.06
N PHE A 59 1.48 4.60 -11.03
CA PHE A 59 2.25 4.62 -12.28
C PHE A 59 2.03 5.91 -13.08
N VAL A 60 0.80 6.40 -13.13
CA VAL A 60 0.44 7.56 -13.94
C VAL A 60 0.97 8.87 -13.36
N PRO A 61 0.61 9.29 -12.12
CA PRO A 61 0.99 10.59 -11.60
C PRO A 61 2.34 10.61 -10.87
N LEU A 62 2.96 9.45 -10.60
CA LEU A 62 4.16 9.36 -9.76
C LEU A 62 5.30 8.60 -10.42
N ARG A 63 5.19 7.29 -10.64
CA ARG A 63 6.36 6.45 -11.00
C ARG A 63 6.92 6.75 -12.39
N ILE A 64 6.08 6.75 -13.43
CA ILE A 64 6.55 6.97 -14.80
C ILE A 64 7.04 8.41 -14.98
N PRO A 65 6.28 9.46 -14.57
CA PRO A 65 6.72 10.85 -14.73
C PRO A 65 8.04 11.16 -14.01
N GLN A 66 8.18 10.74 -12.75
CA GLN A 66 9.36 11.06 -11.94
C GLN A 66 10.62 10.31 -12.39
N ASN A 67 10.48 9.23 -13.15
CA ASN A 67 11.61 8.48 -13.70
C ASN A 67 11.82 8.71 -15.21
N THR A 68 11.14 9.70 -15.80
CA THR A 68 11.34 10.09 -17.19
C THR A 68 12.16 11.38 -17.22
N CYS A 69 13.38 11.30 -17.74
CA CYS A 69 14.25 12.45 -17.95
C CYS A 69 13.78 13.29 -19.15
N HIS A 70 14.26 14.53 -19.25
CA HIS A 70 13.90 15.43 -20.35
C HIS A 70 14.27 14.86 -21.73
N ASP A 71 15.45 14.23 -21.85
CA ASP A 71 15.95 13.70 -23.14
C ASP A 71 15.60 12.21 -23.35
N CYS A 72 14.75 11.65 -22.49
CA CYS A 72 14.33 10.25 -22.56
C CYS A 72 13.33 10.06 -23.71
N SER A 73 13.33 8.88 -24.33
CA SER A 73 12.42 8.60 -25.47
C SER A 73 10.94 8.66 -25.12
N LEU A 74 10.58 8.65 -23.83
CA LEU A 74 9.20 8.77 -23.34
C LEU A 74 8.79 10.20 -22.95
N ALA A 75 9.71 11.16 -22.98
CA ALA A 75 9.47 12.55 -22.58
C ALA A 75 8.32 13.21 -23.36
N TYR A 76 8.19 12.86 -24.65
CA TYR A 76 7.14 13.38 -25.54
C TYR A 76 5.72 13.14 -25.01
N LEU A 77 5.48 12.08 -24.23
CA LEU A 77 4.17 11.79 -23.63
C LEU A 77 3.77 12.84 -22.58
N PHE A 78 4.75 13.40 -21.88
CA PHE A 78 4.54 14.41 -20.85
C PHE A 78 4.53 15.82 -21.44
N GLU A 79 5.38 16.08 -22.42
CA GLU A 79 5.43 17.37 -23.14
C GLU A 79 4.18 17.63 -23.97
N GLY A 80 3.53 16.57 -24.46
CA GLY A 80 2.22 16.65 -25.13
C GLY A 80 1.03 16.89 -24.20
N HIS A 81 1.24 16.97 -22.88
CA HIS A 81 0.19 17.18 -21.89
C HIS A 81 0.60 18.26 -20.86
N THR A 82 0.79 19.47 -21.38
CA THR A 82 1.26 20.65 -20.65
C THR A 82 0.12 21.65 -20.40
N GLU A 83 0.40 22.71 -19.64
CA GLU A 83 -0.57 23.76 -19.31
C GLU A 83 -1.18 24.42 -20.57
N THR A 84 -0.36 24.60 -21.60
CA THR A 84 -0.75 25.23 -22.87
C THR A 84 -1.26 24.24 -23.91
N ASN A 85 -0.82 22.98 -23.85
CA ASN A 85 -1.23 21.92 -24.78
C ASN A 85 -1.89 20.77 -24.01
N TYR A 86 -3.22 20.88 -23.88
CA TYR A 86 -4.02 19.95 -23.08
C TYR A 86 -4.48 18.77 -23.93
N SER A 87 -4.04 17.55 -23.58
CA SER A 87 -4.56 16.33 -24.22
C SER A 87 -5.80 15.81 -23.48
N ASN A 88 -6.63 15.00 -24.16
CA ASN A 88 -7.84 14.40 -23.57
C ASN A 88 -7.57 13.32 -22.49
N PHE A 89 -6.31 13.14 -22.08
CA PHE A 89 -5.95 12.16 -21.07
C PHE A 89 -6.49 12.57 -19.68
N PRO A 90 -7.17 11.69 -18.93
CA PRO A 90 -7.83 12.04 -17.67
C PRO A 90 -6.85 12.13 -16.49
N LEU A 91 -5.78 12.93 -16.62
CA LEU A 91 -4.74 13.10 -15.59
C LEU A 91 -5.30 13.58 -14.25
N GLY A 92 -6.29 14.47 -14.29
CA GLY A 92 -6.95 14.99 -13.08
C GLY A 92 -7.56 13.88 -12.22
N LEU A 93 -8.15 12.85 -12.86
CA LEU A 93 -8.70 11.70 -12.15
C LEU A 93 -7.60 10.87 -11.45
N PHE A 94 -6.54 10.52 -12.17
CA PHE A 94 -5.41 9.75 -11.61
C PHE A 94 -4.71 10.52 -10.48
N TYR A 95 -4.53 11.83 -10.65
CA TYR A 95 -3.91 12.66 -9.62
C TYR A 95 -4.81 12.82 -8.40
N SER A 96 -6.13 12.99 -8.60
CA SER A 96 -7.10 13.00 -7.50
C SER A 96 -7.10 11.67 -6.73
N ILE A 97 -7.07 10.52 -7.42
CA ILE A 97 -6.98 9.20 -6.78
C ILE A 97 -5.70 9.10 -5.95
N LEU A 98 -4.56 9.57 -6.46
CA LEU A 98 -3.28 9.56 -5.72
C LEU A 98 -3.41 10.29 -4.37
N VAL A 99 -3.95 11.52 -4.38
CA VAL A 99 -4.13 12.31 -3.16
C VAL A 99 -5.18 11.68 -2.24
N THR A 100 -6.26 11.14 -2.80
CA THR A 100 -7.30 10.43 -2.05
C THR A 100 -6.73 9.22 -1.31
N MET A 101 -5.84 8.47 -1.96
CA MET A 101 -5.21 7.30 -1.36
C MET A 101 -4.32 7.65 -0.17
N ALA A 102 -3.68 8.83 -0.16
CA ALA A 102 -2.94 9.29 1.02
C ALA A 102 -3.84 9.41 2.26
N PHE A 103 -5.03 10.02 2.13
CA PHE A 103 -6.02 10.05 3.21
C PHE A 103 -6.44 8.63 3.62
N ILE A 104 -6.82 7.79 2.65
CA ILE A 104 -7.33 6.45 2.94
C ILE A 104 -6.26 5.62 3.67
N GLN A 105 -4.99 5.67 3.24
CA GLN A 105 -3.91 4.90 3.87
C GLN A 105 -3.65 5.31 5.32
N TYR A 106 -3.63 6.62 5.62
CA TYR A 106 -3.53 7.11 7.00
C TYR A 106 -4.73 6.70 7.84
N GLY A 107 -5.93 6.79 7.26
CA GLY A 107 -7.17 6.35 7.88
C GLY A 107 -7.17 4.85 8.19
N MET A 108 -6.68 4.03 7.27
CA MET A 108 -6.58 2.57 7.46
C MET A 108 -5.64 2.23 8.61
N ILE A 109 -4.44 2.82 8.68
CA ILE A 109 -3.49 2.58 9.78
C ILE A 109 -4.13 2.97 11.12
N PHE A 110 -4.79 4.13 11.18
CA PHE A 110 -5.57 4.55 12.34
C PHE A 110 -6.65 3.54 12.72
N LEU A 111 -7.44 3.05 11.77
CA LEU A 111 -8.48 2.06 12.01
C LEU A 111 -7.91 0.75 12.54
N VAL A 112 -6.77 0.28 12.04
CA VAL A 112 -6.12 -0.92 12.58
C VAL A 112 -5.67 -0.69 14.03
N SER A 113 -5.02 0.44 14.33
CA SER A 113 -4.62 0.80 15.70
C SER A 113 -5.82 0.93 16.65
N PHE A 114 -6.91 1.56 16.21
CA PHE A 114 -8.15 1.71 16.99
C PHE A 114 -8.84 0.36 17.22
N ASN A 115 -8.90 -0.49 16.20
CA ASN A 115 -9.42 -1.85 16.31
C ASN A 115 -8.62 -2.68 17.34
N ARG A 116 -7.29 -2.55 17.40
CA ARG A 116 -6.48 -3.24 18.43
C ARG A 116 -6.70 -2.68 19.82
N PHE A 117 -6.72 -1.36 19.97
CA PHE A 117 -7.00 -0.70 21.24
C PHE A 117 -8.33 -1.15 21.85
N THR A 118 -9.41 -1.12 21.06
CA THR A 118 -10.75 -1.52 21.55
C THR A 118 -10.81 -3.00 21.89
N MET A 119 -10.08 -3.88 21.20
CA MET A 119 -10.02 -5.31 21.55
C MET A 119 -9.42 -5.55 22.93
N PHE A 120 -8.42 -4.77 23.33
CA PHE A 120 -7.88 -4.83 24.69
C PHE A 120 -8.75 -4.11 25.73
N PHE A 121 -9.53 -3.10 25.33
CA PHE A 121 -10.36 -2.33 26.26
C PHE A 121 -11.71 -2.98 26.56
N LEU A 122 -12.43 -3.44 25.53
CA LEU A 122 -13.84 -3.82 25.64
C LEU A 122 -14.08 -5.33 25.80
N VAL A 123 -13.05 -6.19 25.66
CA VAL A 123 -12.91 -7.64 25.95
C VAL A 123 -14.06 -8.59 25.54
N GLN A 124 -15.33 -8.24 25.74
CA GLN A 124 -16.53 -9.05 25.48
C GLN A 124 -17.19 -8.68 24.13
N ASP A 125 -17.33 -9.66 23.24
CA ASP A 125 -18.01 -9.59 21.93
C ASP A 125 -17.54 -8.50 20.94
N ASN A 126 -16.44 -7.82 21.24
CA ASN A 126 -15.96 -6.70 20.44
C ASN A 126 -15.62 -7.10 18.99
N ASP A 127 -15.09 -8.29 18.75
CA ASP A 127 -14.76 -8.76 17.39
C ASP A 127 -16.00 -8.91 16.49
N ARG A 128 -17.14 -9.33 17.06
CA ARG A 128 -18.42 -9.43 16.34
C ARG A 128 -18.98 -8.04 16.02
N LYS A 129 -18.98 -7.14 17.01
CA LYS A 129 -19.41 -5.75 16.83
C LYS A 129 -18.59 -5.04 15.75
N TRP A 130 -17.26 -5.21 15.80
CA TRP A 130 -16.37 -4.69 14.77
C TRP A 130 -16.74 -5.19 13.38
N LYS A 131 -16.91 -6.51 13.18
CA LYS A 131 -17.27 -7.04 11.86
C LYS A 131 -18.58 -6.47 11.31
N ALA A 132 -19.55 -6.18 12.17
CA ALA A 132 -20.82 -5.59 11.76
C ALA A 132 -20.68 -4.11 11.37
N VAL A 133 -19.92 -3.33 12.14
CA VAL A 133 -19.77 -1.87 11.95
C VAL A 133 -18.70 -1.52 10.90
N LEU A 134 -17.70 -2.38 10.71
CA LEU A 134 -16.53 -2.10 9.89
C LEU A 134 -16.85 -1.73 8.42
N PRO A 135 -17.80 -2.37 7.71
CA PRO A 135 -18.12 -1.97 6.34
C PRO A 135 -18.58 -0.51 6.23
N ALA A 136 -19.42 -0.05 7.18
CA ALA A 136 -19.89 1.34 7.20
C ALA A 136 -18.75 2.31 7.52
N VAL A 137 -17.87 1.96 8.46
CA VAL A 137 -16.69 2.78 8.79
C VAL A 137 -15.73 2.87 7.59
N LEU A 138 -15.46 1.75 6.92
CA LEU A 138 -14.62 1.75 5.71
C LEU A 138 -15.22 2.63 4.61
N LEU A 139 -16.53 2.58 4.42
CA LEU A 139 -17.22 3.42 3.44
C LEU A 139 -17.02 4.91 3.74
N ILE A 140 -17.13 5.33 5.00
CA ILE A 140 -16.89 6.72 5.42
C ILE A 140 -15.45 7.14 5.11
N PHE A 141 -14.48 6.29 5.46
CA PHE A 141 -13.07 6.57 5.22
C PHE A 141 -12.67 6.56 3.74
N ILE A 142 -13.45 5.92 2.87
CA ILE A 142 -13.25 5.95 1.41
C ILE A 142 -13.96 7.15 0.77
N ILE A 143 -15.23 7.38 1.11
CA ILE A 143 -16.03 8.45 0.50
C ILE A 143 -15.58 9.83 0.98
N GLY A 144 -15.28 10.00 2.28
CA GLY A 144 -14.90 11.28 2.86
C GLY A 144 -13.76 11.96 2.09
N PRO A 145 -12.62 11.30 1.87
CA PRO A 145 -11.51 11.86 1.09
C PRO A 145 -11.87 12.20 -0.36
N ILE A 146 -12.73 11.42 -1.03
CA ILE A 146 -13.16 11.71 -2.40
C ILE A 146 -13.86 13.07 -2.48
N THR A 147 -14.67 13.40 -1.47
CA THR A 147 -15.32 14.73 -1.41
C THR A 147 -14.35 15.89 -1.18
N GLN A 148 -13.14 15.61 -0.70
CA GLN A 148 -12.10 16.64 -0.51
C GLN A 148 -11.26 16.83 -1.78
N THR A 149 -11.04 15.76 -2.54
CA THR A 149 -10.16 15.75 -3.71
C THR A 149 -10.88 15.95 -5.04
N TYR A 150 -12.22 15.94 -5.07
CA TYR A 150 -13.01 16.05 -6.31
C TYR A 150 -12.61 17.25 -7.18
N THR A 151 -12.21 18.36 -6.56
CA THR A 151 -11.81 19.58 -7.27
C THR A 151 -10.60 19.35 -8.17
N ILE A 152 -9.66 18.48 -7.76
CA ILE A 152 -8.51 18.04 -8.58
C ILE A 152 -9.01 17.25 -9.79
N ALA A 153 -9.96 16.33 -9.58
CA ALA A 153 -10.50 15.49 -10.65
C ALA A 153 -11.19 16.31 -11.76
N THR A 154 -11.84 17.40 -11.38
CA THR A 154 -12.57 18.29 -12.31
C THR A 154 -11.73 19.43 -12.86
N SER A 155 -10.54 19.66 -12.32
CA SER A 155 -9.67 20.77 -12.70
C SER A 155 -8.66 20.37 -13.77
N LYS A 156 -8.25 21.36 -14.57
CA LYS A 156 -7.15 21.19 -15.53
C LYS A 156 -5.90 20.78 -14.77
N THR A 157 -5.35 19.65 -15.16
CA THR A 157 -4.17 19.03 -14.56
C THR A 157 -3.21 18.70 -15.69
N TYR A 158 -1.92 18.99 -15.52
CA TYR A 158 -0.90 18.89 -16.57
C TYR A 158 0.45 18.47 -15.96
N TYR A 159 1.38 18.02 -16.79
CA TYR A 159 2.74 17.72 -16.34
C TYR A 159 3.66 18.94 -16.48
N ARG A 160 4.62 19.05 -15.56
CA ARG A 160 5.73 20.00 -15.65
C ARG A 160 7.02 19.30 -15.26
N TYR A 161 8.09 19.57 -16.02
CA TYR A 161 9.42 19.10 -15.69
C TYR A 161 9.99 19.89 -14.50
N LEU A 162 10.55 19.19 -13.52
CA LEU A 162 11.25 19.79 -12.38
C LEU A 162 12.73 19.45 -12.46
N GLU A 163 13.56 20.47 -12.66
CA GLU A 163 15.02 20.31 -12.70
C GLU A 163 15.58 19.71 -11.41
N SER A 164 15.04 20.12 -10.25
CA SER A 164 15.46 19.58 -8.95
C SER A 164 15.18 18.08 -8.77
N LEU A 165 14.24 17.53 -9.54
CA LEU A 165 13.93 16.10 -9.56
C LEU A 165 14.60 15.37 -10.74
N GLY A 166 14.92 16.08 -11.82
CA GLY A 166 15.31 15.47 -13.09
C GLY A 166 14.17 14.71 -13.77
N GLY A 167 12.91 15.09 -13.51
CA GLY A 167 11.74 14.38 -14.01
C GLY A 167 10.44 15.19 -13.98
N TYR A 168 9.34 14.60 -14.44
CA TYR A 168 8.04 15.26 -14.54
C TYR A 168 7.18 15.03 -13.28
N LYS A 169 6.34 16.03 -12.96
CA LYS A 169 5.35 15.96 -11.87
C LYS A 169 4.02 16.57 -12.34
N PRO A 170 2.87 16.01 -11.92
CA PRO A 170 1.57 16.62 -12.21
C PRO A 170 1.33 17.87 -11.36
N PHE A 171 0.74 18.89 -11.98
CA PHE A 171 0.26 20.13 -11.39
C PHE A 171 -1.21 20.32 -11.77
N THR A 172 -1.95 21.07 -10.96
CA THR A 172 -3.37 21.34 -11.20
C THR A 172 -3.69 22.80 -10.89
N ASN A 173 -4.69 23.34 -11.58
CA ASN A 173 -5.21 24.68 -11.32
C ASN A 173 -6.15 24.73 -10.10
N ALA A 174 -6.51 23.57 -9.53
CA ALA A 174 -7.26 23.50 -8.28
C ALA A 174 -6.44 24.13 -7.13
N ASN A 175 -7.13 24.59 -6.08
CA ASN A 175 -6.48 25.09 -4.88
C ASN A 175 -5.84 23.95 -4.07
N ILE A 176 -4.68 23.48 -4.54
CA ILE A 176 -3.93 22.38 -3.95
C ILE A 176 -3.46 22.70 -2.53
N VAL A 177 -3.30 23.98 -2.19
CA VAL A 177 -2.94 24.42 -0.84
C VAL A 177 -4.03 24.06 0.16
N LEU A 178 -5.30 24.32 -0.17
CA LEU A 178 -6.43 23.96 0.69
C LEU A 178 -6.49 22.45 0.92
N ILE A 179 -6.35 21.66 -0.15
CA ILE A 179 -6.43 20.19 -0.10
C ILE A 179 -5.25 19.63 0.70
N THR A 180 -4.04 20.12 0.45
CA THR A 180 -2.83 19.68 1.17
C THR A 180 -2.90 20.05 2.65
N ASN A 181 -3.43 21.24 2.99
CA ASN A 181 -3.65 21.62 4.39
C ASN A 181 -4.68 20.70 5.08
N SER A 182 -5.78 20.37 4.41
CA SER A 182 -6.78 19.41 4.90
C SER A 182 -6.17 18.02 5.13
N LEU A 183 -5.37 17.55 4.17
CA LEU A 183 -4.62 16.30 4.28
C LEU A 183 -3.65 16.32 5.47
N LEU A 184 -2.88 17.40 5.64
CA LEU A 184 -1.94 17.53 6.74
C LEU A 184 -2.64 17.49 8.11
N ILE A 185 -3.76 18.20 8.26
CA ILE A 185 -4.57 18.15 9.49
C ILE A 185 -5.02 16.71 9.75
N PHE A 186 -5.56 16.04 8.73
CA PHE A 186 -6.00 14.65 8.85
C PHE A 186 -4.85 13.70 9.21
N MET A 187 -3.68 13.86 8.60
CA MET A 187 -2.48 13.07 8.89
C MET A 187 -2.03 13.28 10.33
N ILE A 188 -1.98 14.53 10.82
CA ILE A 188 -1.61 14.85 12.21
C ILE A 188 -2.59 14.17 13.17
N THR A 189 -3.90 14.38 12.96
CA THR A 189 -4.94 13.83 13.84
C THR A 189 -4.87 12.31 13.89
N THR A 190 -4.84 11.64 12.74
CA THR A 190 -4.79 10.16 12.68
C THR A 190 -3.50 9.62 13.26
N THR A 191 -2.35 10.26 13.01
CA THR A 191 -1.05 9.81 13.53
C THR A 191 -0.96 9.96 15.05
N VAL A 192 -1.41 11.09 15.61
CA VAL A 192 -1.44 11.32 17.06
C VAL A 192 -2.36 10.31 17.76
N LEU A 193 -3.56 10.08 17.22
CA LEU A 193 -4.48 9.10 17.78
C LEU A 193 -3.93 7.66 17.68
N SER A 194 -3.34 7.30 16.53
CA SER A 194 -2.65 6.01 16.36
C SER A 194 -1.54 5.82 17.38
N ALA A 195 -0.73 6.85 17.62
CA ALA A 195 0.33 6.83 18.64
C ALA A 195 -0.27 6.57 20.03
N GLY A 196 -1.30 7.32 20.42
CA GLY A 196 -1.99 7.15 21.70
C GLY A 196 -2.55 5.74 21.88
N PHE A 197 -3.25 5.21 20.88
CA PHE A 197 -3.80 3.86 20.90
C PHE A 197 -2.73 2.78 20.98
N ASN A 198 -1.63 2.92 20.23
CA ASN A 198 -0.54 1.95 20.25
C ASN A 198 0.24 1.98 21.57
N ILE A 199 0.54 3.16 22.11
CA ILE A 199 1.20 3.34 23.42
C ILE A 199 0.35 2.70 24.52
N TYR A 200 -0.94 3.02 24.56
CA TYR A 200 -1.84 2.51 25.59
C TYR A 200 -2.02 0.99 25.47
N SER A 201 -2.21 0.47 24.24
CA SER A 201 -2.31 -0.97 24.00
C SER A 201 -1.06 -1.70 24.49
N THR A 202 0.12 -1.14 24.22
CA THR A 202 1.41 -1.70 24.68
C THR A 202 1.53 -1.66 26.20
N TYR A 203 1.16 -0.55 26.83
CA TYR A 203 1.14 -0.42 28.29
C TYR A 203 0.23 -1.48 28.93
N LYS A 204 -0.99 -1.64 28.43
CA LYS A 204 -1.95 -2.61 28.97
C LYS A 204 -1.48 -4.06 28.79
N VAL A 205 -0.85 -4.39 27.66
CA VAL A 205 -0.25 -5.73 27.46
C VAL A 205 0.87 -6.01 28.45
N LYS A 206 1.73 -5.02 28.74
CA LYS A 206 2.80 -5.15 29.74
C LYS A 206 2.23 -5.34 31.16
N LEU A 207 1.14 -4.66 31.49
CA LEU A 207 0.47 -4.79 32.79
C LEU A 207 -0.18 -6.17 32.98
N LEU A 208 -0.86 -6.68 31.95
CA LEU A 208 -1.61 -7.95 31.98
C LEU A 208 -0.76 -9.20 31.76
N ASN A 209 0.56 -9.13 32.02
CA ASN A 209 1.64 -9.96 31.47
C ASN A 209 1.46 -11.50 31.47
N LYS A 210 0.48 -12.06 32.18
CA LYS A 210 0.29 -13.52 32.36
C LYS A 210 -0.78 -14.21 31.49
N ASN A 211 -1.76 -13.52 30.88
CA ASN A 211 -2.92 -14.20 30.26
C ASN A 211 -3.26 -13.82 28.79
N ILE A 212 -2.39 -13.08 28.08
CA ILE A 212 -2.68 -12.64 26.71
C ILE A 212 -2.26 -13.68 25.68
N LYS A 213 -3.16 -13.99 24.74
CA LYS A 213 -2.90 -14.93 23.64
C LYS A 213 -1.71 -14.44 22.80
N LYS A 214 -0.81 -15.35 22.44
CA LYS A 214 0.36 -15.08 21.58
C LYS A 214 -0.02 -14.34 20.29
N ASN A 215 -1.16 -14.70 19.69
CA ASN A 215 -1.66 -14.07 18.47
C ASN A 215 -1.96 -12.56 18.65
N ASP A 216 -2.49 -12.15 19.80
CA ASP A 216 -2.83 -10.74 20.05
C ASP A 216 -1.57 -9.88 20.23
N ARG A 217 -0.50 -10.45 20.82
CA ARG A 217 0.82 -9.79 20.90
C ARG A 217 1.43 -9.59 19.51
N THR A 218 1.36 -10.61 18.65
CA THR A 218 1.78 -10.51 17.25
C THR A 218 1.05 -9.39 16.52
N LEU A 219 -0.29 -9.34 16.63
CA LEU A 219 -1.09 -8.33 15.96
C LEU A 219 -0.81 -6.90 16.48
N LEU A 220 -0.49 -6.75 17.77
CA LEU A 220 -0.06 -5.48 18.33
C LEU A 220 1.30 -5.02 17.78
N SER A 221 2.27 -5.93 17.64
CA SER A 221 3.56 -5.60 17.02
C SER A 221 3.39 -5.15 15.57
N MET A 222 2.46 -5.76 14.84
CA MET A 222 2.16 -5.34 13.45
C MET A 222 1.60 -3.91 13.38
N THR A 223 0.72 -3.52 14.31
CA THR A 223 0.20 -2.15 14.35
C THR A 223 1.26 -1.13 14.73
N LEU A 224 2.20 -1.49 15.60
CA LEU A 224 3.33 -0.64 15.94
C LEU A 224 4.24 -0.39 14.73
N VAL A 225 4.59 -1.43 13.98
CA VAL A 225 5.42 -1.26 12.76
C VAL A 225 4.69 -0.44 11.70
N SER A 226 3.39 -0.67 11.51
CA SER A 226 2.58 0.12 10.57
C SER A 226 2.53 1.60 10.97
N PHE A 227 2.45 1.90 12.26
CA PHE A 227 2.53 3.26 12.78
C PHE A 227 3.91 3.90 12.56
N LEU A 228 5.01 3.16 12.72
CA LEU A 228 6.34 3.69 12.42
C LEU A 228 6.48 4.08 10.93
N ILE A 229 5.92 3.28 10.03
CA ILE A 229 5.87 3.62 8.60
C ILE A 229 5.01 4.87 8.36
N GLN A 230 3.87 4.99 9.05
CA GLN A 230 3.03 6.19 9.01
C GLN A 230 3.79 7.45 9.46
N MET A 231 4.65 7.34 10.47
CA MET A 231 5.51 8.43 10.94
C MET A 231 6.55 8.84 9.89
N ILE A 232 7.19 7.87 9.22
CA ILE A 232 8.15 8.15 8.14
C ILE A 232 7.46 8.93 7.02
N ALA A 233 6.28 8.47 6.59
CA ALA A 233 5.52 9.15 5.55
C ALA A 233 5.02 10.55 5.96
N PHE A 234 4.77 10.74 7.26
CA PHE A 234 4.35 12.03 7.80
C PHE A 234 5.52 13.01 7.75
N ILE A 235 6.72 12.57 8.15
CA ILE A 235 7.94 13.36 8.07
C ILE A 235 8.24 13.78 6.62
N ASP A 236 8.13 12.85 5.66
CA ASP A 236 8.33 13.12 4.23
C ASP A 236 7.39 14.24 3.73
N THR A 237 6.10 14.14 4.07
CA THR A 237 5.10 15.14 3.67
C THR A 237 5.34 16.51 4.31
N ILE A 238 5.73 16.55 5.58
CA ILE A 238 6.07 17.81 6.27
C ILE A 238 7.33 18.44 5.68
N ALA A 239 8.35 17.63 5.39
CA ALA A 239 9.58 18.12 4.78
C ALA A 239 9.32 18.77 3.43
N LEU A 240 8.52 18.15 2.57
CA LEU A 240 8.11 18.71 1.28
C LEU A 240 7.30 20.01 1.39
N ARG A 241 6.69 20.27 2.56
CA ARG A 241 5.94 21.49 2.82
C ARG A 241 6.83 22.62 3.34
N VAL A 242 7.82 22.29 4.16
CA VAL A 242 8.67 23.27 4.87
C VAL A 242 9.85 23.69 4.01
N PHE A 243 10.46 22.76 3.28
CA PHE A 243 11.65 23.06 2.50
C PHE A 243 11.30 23.72 1.16
N PRO A 244 12.04 24.77 0.75
CA PRO A 244 11.87 25.39 -0.57
C PRO A 244 12.10 24.37 -1.68
N ASN A 245 11.31 24.46 -2.75
CA ASN A 245 11.40 23.57 -3.92
C ASN A 245 12.74 23.63 -4.68
N THR A 246 13.55 24.65 -4.43
CA THR A 246 14.92 24.84 -4.95
C THR A 246 15.99 24.19 -4.08
N SER A 247 15.66 23.75 -2.87
CA SER A 247 16.64 23.17 -1.95
C SER A 247 16.97 21.72 -2.31
N TYR A 248 18.22 21.32 -2.07
CA TYR A 248 18.64 19.92 -2.19
C TYR A 248 17.81 19.00 -1.27
N THR A 249 17.46 19.46 -0.07
CA THR A 249 16.63 18.70 0.87
C THR A 249 15.25 18.40 0.30
N TYR A 250 14.58 19.38 -0.33
CA TYR A 250 13.30 19.15 -1.01
C TYR A 250 13.46 18.11 -2.12
N ALA A 251 14.53 18.19 -2.92
CA ALA A 251 14.80 17.21 -3.98
C ALA A 251 14.92 15.78 -3.43
N VAL A 252 15.63 15.60 -2.31
CA VAL A 252 15.77 14.29 -1.65
C VAL A 252 14.42 13.74 -1.19
N PHE A 253 13.59 14.55 -0.54
CA PHE A 253 12.26 14.10 -0.11
C PHE A 253 11.31 13.86 -1.29
N GLN A 254 11.43 14.67 -2.34
CA GLN A 254 10.64 14.52 -3.56
C GLN A 254 11.00 13.21 -4.28
N PHE A 255 12.27 12.84 -4.27
CA PHE A 255 12.80 11.59 -4.78
C PHE A 255 12.41 10.38 -3.91
N SER A 256 12.27 10.54 -2.59
CA SER A 256 11.84 9.46 -1.70
C SER A 256 10.35 9.14 -1.76
N GLN A 257 9.51 10.03 -2.30
CA GLN A 257 8.05 9.86 -2.30
C GLN A 257 7.56 8.49 -2.84
N PRO A 258 8.08 7.95 -3.96
CA PRO A 258 7.66 6.63 -4.43
C PRO A 258 7.96 5.53 -3.43
N PHE A 259 9.11 5.57 -2.75
CA PHE A 259 9.49 4.57 -1.75
C PHE A 259 8.66 4.70 -0.47
N VAL A 260 8.36 5.92 -0.05
CA VAL A 260 7.51 6.19 1.12
C VAL A 260 6.08 5.71 0.85
N SER A 261 5.54 6.01 -0.33
CA SER A 261 4.25 5.49 -0.81
C SER A 261 4.26 3.96 -0.84
N ASP A 262 5.34 3.35 -1.29
CA ASP A 262 5.50 1.89 -1.32
C ASP A 262 5.61 1.29 0.08
N ALA A 263 6.29 1.95 1.01
CA ALA A 263 6.32 1.52 2.39
C ALA A 263 4.90 1.49 3.00
N LEU A 264 4.06 2.49 2.73
CA LEU A 264 2.65 2.48 3.17
C LEU A 264 1.82 1.37 2.50
N THR A 265 2.07 1.11 1.22
CA THR A 265 1.24 0.26 0.37
C THR A 265 1.64 -1.23 0.42
N LEU A 266 2.94 -1.50 0.40
CA LEU A 266 3.54 -2.81 0.12
C LEU A 266 4.16 -3.48 1.34
N SER A 267 4.34 -2.78 2.47
CA SER A 267 4.92 -3.37 3.69
C SER A 267 3.99 -4.37 4.39
N GLN A 268 2.68 -4.23 4.22
CA GLN A 268 1.65 -4.99 4.93
C GLN A 268 1.82 -6.52 4.88
N PRO A 269 2.05 -7.15 3.72
CA PRO A 269 2.31 -8.59 3.66
C PRO A 269 3.60 -9.00 4.36
N TRP A 270 4.66 -8.20 4.26
CA TRP A 270 5.93 -8.48 4.92
C TRP A 270 5.80 -8.39 6.44
N ILE A 271 5.09 -7.38 6.94
CA ILE A 271 4.77 -7.23 8.37
C ILE A 271 3.97 -8.46 8.85
N LEU A 272 2.97 -8.89 8.09
CA LEU A 272 2.18 -10.08 8.45
C LEU A 272 3.03 -11.34 8.50
N ILE A 273 3.89 -11.56 7.50
CA ILE A 273 4.79 -12.73 7.45
C ILE A 273 5.80 -12.68 8.60
N ALA A 274 6.42 -11.52 8.86
CA ALA A 274 7.43 -11.37 9.90
C ALA A 274 6.89 -11.74 11.29
N PHE A 275 5.72 -11.21 11.66
CA PHE A 275 5.20 -11.32 13.03
C PHE A 275 4.27 -12.51 13.25
N SER A 276 3.59 -13.02 12.22
CA SER A 276 2.64 -14.15 12.35
C SER A 276 3.28 -15.49 12.01
N SER A 277 3.55 -16.30 13.02
CA SER A 277 3.99 -17.69 12.83
C SER A 277 2.94 -18.53 12.10
N LEU A 278 1.65 -18.27 12.37
CA LEU A 278 0.54 -18.94 11.68
C LEU A 278 0.57 -18.66 10.17
N THR A 279 0.75 -17.39 9.79
CA THR A 279 0.86 -16.99 8.38
C THR A 279 2.06 -17.68 7.73
N ARG A 280 3.22 -17.70 8.38
CA ARG A 280 4.43 -18.37 7.85
C ARG A 280 4.21 -19.85 7.61
N SER A 281 3.67 -20.57 8.59
CA SER A 281 3.42 -22.01 8.47
C SER A 281 2.42 -22.34 7.36
N GLU A 282 1.33 -21.57 7.24
CA GLU A 282 0.33 -21.79 6.19
C GLU A 282 0.86 -21.39 4.80
N LEU A 283 1.66 -20.34 4.69
CA LEU A 283 2.29 -19.94 3.43
C LEU A 283 3.31 -20.99 2.97
N GLN A 284 4.15 -21.51 3.89
CA GLN A 284 5.07 -22.62 3.60
C GLN A 284 4.32 -23.86 3.12
N ARG A 285 3.21 -24.23 3.78
CA ARG A 285 2.37 -25.35 3.35
C ARG A 285 1.78 -25.14 1.96
N LEU A 286 1.39 -23.92 1.60
CA LEU A 286 0.88 -23.62 0.26
C LEU A 286 1.96 -23.70 -0.81
N LEU A 287 3.17 -23.21 -0.53
CA LEU A 287 4.29 -23.25 -1.47
C LEU A 287 4.82 -24.67 -1.65
N VAL A 288 5.06 -25.39 -0.55
CA VAL A 288 5.53 -26.78 -0.58
C VAL A 288 4.46 -27.71 -1.12
N GLY A 289 3.20 -27.56 -0.71
CA GLY A 289 2.09 -28.40 -1.19
C GLY A 289 1.79 -28.20 -2.69
N LYS A 290 1.96 -26.99 -3.22
CA LYS A 290 1.93 -26.77 -4.68
C LYS A 290 3.14 -27.43 -5.35
N CYS A 291 4.35 -27.16 -4.85
CA CYS A 291 5.58 -27.71 -5.41
C CYS A 291 5.55 -29.25 -5.46
N PHE A 292 5.03 -29.91 -4.41
CA PHE A 292 4.91 -31.36 -4.34
C PHE A 292 3.83 -31.91 -5.29
N ASN A 293 2.70 -31.23 -5.43
CA ASN A 293 1.67 -31.61 -6.38
C ASN A 293 2.13 -31.43 -7.83
N ASP A 294 2.87 -30.36 -8.13
CA ASP A 294 3.45 -30.11 -9.44
C ASP A 294 4.52 -31.17 -9.76
N LEU A 295 5.36 -31.55 -8.78
CA LEU A 295 6.35 -32.63 -8.94
C LEU A 295 5.70 -34.00 -9.22
N ILE A 296 4.62 -34.34 -8.51
CA ILE A 296 3.84 -35.58 -8.72
C ILE A 296 3.18 -35.57 -10.11
N PHE A 297 2.67 -34.42 -10.56
CA PHE A 297 2.04 -34.31 -11.87
C PHE A 297 3.07 -34.50 -12.99
N THR A 298 4.27 -33.91 -12.87
CA THR A 298 5.38 -34.11 -13.81
C THR A 298 5.84 -35.56 -13.85
N THR A 299 6.02 -36.22 -12.69
CA THR A 299 6.39 -37.65 -12.66
C THR A 299 5.30 -38.55 -13.25
N ARG A 300 4.02 -38.25 -13.04
CA ARG A 300 2.93 -39.01 -13.68
C ARG A 300 2.90 -38.83 -15.20
N SER A 301 3.17 -37.63 -15.71
CA SER A 301 3.26 -37.39 -17.16
C SER A 301 4.48 -38.09 -17.80
N GLU A 302 5.63 -38.13 -17.11
CA GLU A 302 6.82 -38.85 -17.59
C GLU A 302 6.62 -40.38 -17.56
N VAL A 303 5.94 -40.91 -16.55
CA VAL A 303 5.60 -42.34 -16.47
C VAL A 303 4.57 -42.75 -17.54
N GLN A 304 3.64 -41.86 -17.93
CA GLN A 304 2.72 -42.12 -19.04
C GLN A 304 3.40 -42.03 -20.42
N ASN A 305 4.31 -41.07 -20.63
CA ASN A 305 5.05 -40.97 -21.89
C ASN A 305 6.09 -42.10 -22.06
N SER A 306 6.72 -42.59 -20.99
CA SER A 306 7.64 -43.73 -21.07
C SER A 306 6.95 -45.08 -21.31
N ARG A 307 5.67 -45.22 -20.94
CA ARG A 307 4.86 -46.42 -21.24
C ARG A 307 4.25 -46.44 -22.65
N GLY A 308 4.23 -45.30 -23.35
CA GLY A 308 3.74 -45.20 -24.73
C GLY A 308 4.79 -45.47 -25.81
N GLY A 309 6.08 -45.58 -25.45
CA GLY A 309 7.19 -45.71 -26.41
C GLY A 309 7.74 -47.13 -26.64
N ALA A 310 7.30 -48.14 -25.87
CA ALA A 310 7.78 -49.51 -26.00
C ALA A 310 6.79 -50.37 -26.80
N THR A 311 6.65 -50.08 -28.10
CA THR A 311 6.10 -51.07 -29.05
C THR A 311 7.28 -51.86 -29.59
N ILE A 312 7.48 -53.06 -29.04
CA ILE A 312 8.44 -54.04 -29.55
C ILE A 312 7.87 -54.58 -30.86
N THR A 313 8.49 -54.20 -31.98
CA THR A 313 8.32 -54.89 -33.26
C THR A 313 9.05 -56.23 -33.17
N ILE A 314 8.30 -57.30 -33.43
CA ILE A 314 8.75 -58.69 -33.54
C ILE A 314 9.77 -58.81 -34.68
#